data_AF-A0A2S2P9P3-F1
#
_entry.id   AF-A0A2S2P9P3-F1
#
_cell.length_a   1.000
_cell.length_b   1.000
_cell.length_c   1.000
_cell.angle_alpha   90.00
_cell.angle_beta   90.00
_cell.angle_gamma   90.00
#
_symmetry.space_group_name_H-M   'P 1'
#
loop_
_entity.id
_entity.type
_entity.pdbx_description
1 polymer ?
#
loop_
_entity_poly.entity_id
_entity_poly.type
_entity_poly.pdbx_seq_one_letter_code
_entity_poly.pdbx_strand_id
1 'polypeptide(L)'
;ILGYARDPITPYSQHIFIIGLYWGREKPKASNDYLKYLVHELKDLYTNGMQTKFGKKIVIVDAFCCDCPAKSFILSVKGHAGYSSCLRCKIEGERINNTTCFLGTNFSKRTHLDFLNRVDEDHHITSTISILTEIPGINIVEDFTLDYMHLVCLGVMKKMLLLWLGVLK
;
A
#
# COMPACT_ATOMS: atom_id res chain seq x y z
N ILE A 1 1.57 5.44 -11.83
CA ILE A 1 2.52 4.62 -11.02
C ILE A 1 3.91 5.11 -11.32
N LEU A 2 4.65 5.50 -10.29
CA LEU A 2 6.04 5.90 -10.40
C LEU A 2 6.92 4.79 -9.83
N GLY A 3 8.09 4.64 -10.43
CA GLY A 3 9.12 3.69 -10.03
C GLY A 3 10.35 4.41 -9.53
N TYR A 4 11.01 3.77 -8.57
CA TYR A 4 12.34 4.15 -8.12
C TYR A 4 13.15 2.86 -7.95
N ALA A 5 14.32 2.79 -8.58
CA ALA A 5 15.23 1.67 -8.46
C ALA A 5 16.33 2.00 -7.44
N ARG A 6 16.49 1.16 -6.43
CA ARG A 6 17.58 1.26 -5.45
C ARG A 6 18.72 0.34 -5.88
N ASP A 7 19.89 0.91 -6.14
CA ASP A 7 21.12 0.16 -6.30
C ASP A 7 21.85 0.08 -4.94
N PRO A 8 22.11 -1.13 -4.39
CA PRO A 8 22.87 -1.29 -3.15
C PRO A 8 24.25 -0.63 -3.17
N ILE A 9 24.85 -0.47 -4.36
CA ILE A 9 26.19 0.10 -4.54
C ILE A 9 26.13 1.63 -4.58
N THR A 10 25.05 2.21 -5.12
CA THR A 10 24.89 3.66 -5.29
C THR A 10 23.56 4.18 -4.72
N PRO A 11 23.42 4.27 -3.39
CA PRO A 11 22.15 4.58 -2.73
C PRO A 11 21.63 6.02 -2.95
N TYR A 12 22.43 6.91 -3.54
CA TYR A 12 22.09 8.34 -3.71
C TYR A 12 21.58 8.71 -5.10
N SER A 13 21.55 7.78 -6.06
CA SER A 13 20.92 8.02 -7.35
C SER A 13 19.41 7.92 -7.19
N GLN A 14 18.72 9.05 -7.04
CA GLN A 14 17.26 9.13 -6.88
C GLN A 14 16.57 9.42 -8.22
N HIS A 15 16.61 8.47 -9.14
CA HIS A 15 15.88 8.58 -10.40
C HIS A 15 14.48 7.98 -10.30
N ILE A 16 13.49 8.87 -10.24
CA ILE A 16 12.08 8.51 -10.34
C ILE A 16 11.70 8.45 -11.82
N PHE A 17 11.03 7.37 -12.23
CA PHE A 17 10.54 7.19 -13.60
C PHE A 17 9.08 6.77 -13.61
N ILE A 18 8.42 6.94 -14.76
CA ILE A 18 7.01 6.53 -14.92
C ILE A 18 6.99 5.04 -15.26
N ILE A 19 6.25 4.27 -14.47
CA ILE A 19 5.96 2.85 -14.74
C ILE A 19 4.63 2.70 -15.49
N GLY A 20 3.63 3.48 -15.10
CA GLY A 20 2.29 3.37 -15.67
C GLY A 20 1.49 4.65 -15.56
N LEU A 21 0.73 4.96 -16.60
CA LEU A 21 -0.15 6.11 -16.66
C LEU A 21 -1.57 5.61 -16.94
N TYR A 22 -2.54 6.12 -16.19
CA TYR A 22 -3.95 5.92 -16.45
C TYR A 22 -4.59 7.23 -16.87
N TRP A 23 -5.45 7.17 -17.87
CA TRP A 23 -6.26 8.30 -18.30
C TRP A 23 -7.71 7.86 -18.45
N GLY A 24 -8.61 8.60 -17.80
CA GLY A 24 -10.04 8.34 -17.79
C GLY A 24 -10.77 9.45 -17.04
N ARG A 25 -12.10 9.53 -17.24
CA ARG A 25 -12.94 10.51 -16.52
C ARG A 25 -13.10 10.18 -15.04
N GLU A 26 -12.99 8.90 -14.70
CA GLU A 26 -13.16 8.36 -13.36
C GLU A 26 -11.94 7.50 -13.01
N LYS A 27 -11.84 7.08 -11.74
CA LYS A 27 -10.84 6.10 -11.32
C LYS A 27 -11.04 4.76 -12.05
N PRO A 28 -9.98 3.95 -12.25
CA PRO A 28 -10.15 2.62 -12.82
C PRO A 28 -11.16 1.81 -11.98
N LYS A 29 -12.12 1.16 -12.64
CA LYS A 29 -13.19 0.43 -11.94
C LYS A 29 -12.67 -0.84 -11.26
N ALA A 30 -11.71 -1.51 -11.88
CA ALA A 30 -11.09 -2.73 -11.37
C ALA A 30 -9.60 -2.50 -11.15
N SER A 31 -9.15 -2.65 -9.91
CA SER A 31 -7.73 -2.54 -9.55
C SER A 31 -6.88 -3.63 -10.20
N ASN A 32 -7.40 -4.84 -10.28
CA ASN A 32 -6.72 -5.97 -10.89
C ASN A 32 -6.46 -5.76 -12.38
N ASP A 33 -7.44 -5.28 -13.14
CA ASP A 33 -7.23 -4.99 -14.57
C ASP A 33 -6.22 -3.86 -14.78
N TYR A 34 -6.29 -2.84 -13.92
CA TYR A 34 -5.37 -1.70 -13.96
C TYR A 34 -3.91 -2.11 -13.70
N LEU A 35 -3.67 -3.06 -12.80
CA LEU A 35 -2.33 -3.48 -12.39
C LEU A 35 -1.80 -4.71 -13.15
N LYS A 36 -2.61 -5.30 -14.04
CA LYS A 36 -2.33 -6.60 -14.68
C LYS A 36 -0.97 -6.65 -15.39
N TYR A 37 -0.69 -5.65 -16.23
CA TYR A 37 0.57 -5.59 -16.98
C TYR A 37 1.77 -5.40 -16.06
N LEU A 38 1.65 -4.55 -15.04
CA LEU A 38 2.70 -4.32 -14.05
C LEU A 38 3.04 -5.60 -13.29
N VAL A 39 2.03 -6.32 -12.79
CA VAL A 39 2.24 -7.57 -12.05
C VAL A 39 2.89 -8.63 -12.93
N HIS A 40 2.44 -8.76 -14.18
CA HIS A 40 3.02 -9.72 -15.12
C HIS A 40 4.50 -9.42 -15.39
N GLU A 41 4.85 -8.16 -15.65
CA GLU A 41 6.23 -7.75 -15.88
C GLU A 41 7.10 -7.97 -14.64
N LEU A 42 6.62 -7.62 -13.44
CA LEU A 42 7.37 -7.86 -12.20
C LEU A 42 7.58 -9.35 -11.90
N LYS A 43 6.60 -10.21 -12.22
CA LYS A 43 6.74 -11.67 -12.13
C LYS A 43 7.82 -12.17 -13.08
N ASP A 44 7.80 -11.72 -14.32
CA ASP A 44 8.80 -12.08 -15.31
C ASP A 44 10.21 -11.62 -14.90
N LEU A 45 10.35 -10.37 -14.45
CA LEU A 45 11.63 -9.83 -14.01
C LEU A 45 12.17 -10.49 -12.72
N TYR A 46 11.29 -11.03 -11.88
CA TYR A 46 11.68 -11.81 -10.71
C TYR A 46 12.19 -13.20 -11.11
N THR A 47 11.46 -13.93 -11.96
CA THR A 47 11.78 -15.31 -12.34
C THR A 47 12.87 -15.37 -13.39
N ASN A 48 12.73 -14.58 -14.44
CA ASN A 48 13.59 -14.60 -15.62
C ASN A 48 14.67 -13.53 -15.58
N GLY A 49 14.58 -12.50 -14.74
CA GLY A 49 15.56 -11.42 -14.67
C GLY A 49 15.62 -10.57 -15.94
N MET A 50 16.49 -9.56 -15.91
CA MET A 50 16.78 -8.68 -17.03
C MET A 50 18.25 -8.81 -17.44
N GLN A 51 18.52 -8.86 -18.74
CA GLN A 51 19.88 -8.82 -19.24
C GLN A 51 20.43 -7.41 -19.25
N THR A 52 21.60 -7.21 -18.65
CA THR A 52 22.30 -5.92 -18.61
C THR A 52 23.72 -6.08 -19.14
N LYS A 53 24.39 -4.95 -19.39
CA LYS A 53 25.83 -4.95 -19.74
C LYS A 53 26.72 -5.57 -18.65
N PHE A 54 26.21 -5.67 -17.42
CA PHE A 54 26.90 -6.23 -16.25
C PHE A 54 26.38 -7.63 -15.90
N GLY A 55 25.77 -8.32 -16.87
CA GLY A 55 25.19 -9.65 -16.70
C GLY A 55 23.69 -9.63 -16.35
N LYS A 56 23.16 -10.81 -16.07
CA LYS A 56 21.75 -11.01 -15.71
C LYS A 56 21.48 -10.47 -14.31
N LYS A 57 20.47 -9.60 -14.16
CA LYS A 57 20.05 -9.03 -12.88
C LYS A 57 18.61 -9.40 -12.59
N ILE A 58 18.32 -9.78 -11.35
CA ILE A 58 16.96 -10.08 -10.89
C ILE A 58 16.36 -8.80 -10.31
N VAL A 59 15.12 -8.48 -10.66
CA VAL A 59 14.40 -7.34 -10.09
C VAL A 59 13.50 -7.85 -8.97
N ILE A 60 13.59 -7.21 -7.81
CA ILE A 60 12.78 -7.53 -6.64
C ILE A 60 12.06 -6.25 -6.23
N VAL A 61 10.76 -6.36 -5.96
CA VAL A 61 9.98 -5.26 -5.40
C VAL A 61 10.32 -5.12 -3.93
N ASP A 62 10.84 -3.96 -3.55
CA ASP A 62 11.21 -3.66 -2.15
C ASP A 62 10.01 -3.17 -1.33
N ALA A 63 9.20 -2.28 -1.90
CA ALA A 63 8.05 -1.71 -1.19
C ALA A 63 7.06 -1.02 -2.14
N PHE A 64 5.81 -0.92 -1.68
CA PHE A 64 4.79 -0.04 -2.25
C PHE A 64 4.51 1.13 -1.31
N CYS A 65 4.67 2.35 -1.83
CA CYS A 65 4.32 3.59 -1.13
C CYS A 65 3.09 4.22 -1.78
N CYS A 66 2.01 4.35 -1.02
CA CYS A 66 0.78 4.98 -1.48
C CYS A 66 -0.06 5.49 -0.30
N ASP A 67 -0.89 6.48 -0.58
CA ASP A 67 -1.86 7.01 0.37
C ASP A 67 -2.92 5.95 0.74
N CYS A 68 -3.66 6.18 1.82
CA CYS A 68 -4.65 5.22 2.28
C CYS A 68 -5.74 4.88 1.24
N PRO A 69 -6.31 5.86 0.50
CA PRO A 69 -7.27 5.56 -0.57
C PRO A 69 -6.71 4.68 -1.68
N ALA A 70 -5.53 5.00 -2.24
CA ALA A 70 -4.94 4.17 -3.29
C ALA A 70 -4.58 2.78 -2.78
N LYS A 71 -4.06 2.68 -1.55
CA LYS A 71 -3.78 1.39 -0.88
C LYS A 71 -5.02 0.51 -0.77
N SER A 72 -6.13 1.08 -0.29
CA SER A 72 -7.40 0.34 -0.16
C SER A 72 -7.94 -0.12 -1.52
N PHE A 73 -7.75 0.70 -2.56
CA PHE A 73 -8.16 0.36 -3.92
C PHE A 73 -7.32 -0.78 -4.52
N ILE A 74 -5.99 -0.69 -4.43
CA ILE A 74 -5.11 -1.69 -5.06
C ILE A 74 -5.08 -3.02 -4.29
N LEU A 75 -5.31 -3.01 -2.98
CA LEU A 75 -5.38 -4.23 -2.16
C LEU A 75 -6.81 -4.77 -2.00
N SER A 76 -7.83 -4.03 -2.43
CA SER A 76 -9.25 -4.38 -2.24
C SER A 76 -9.64 -4.60 -0.77
N VAL A 77 -9.13 -3.74 0.13
CA VAL A 77 -9.36 -3.79 1.58
C VAL A 77 -10.16 -2.59 2.07
N LYS A 78 -10.77 -2.68 3.27
CA LYS A 78 -11.50 -1.56 3.89
C LYS A 78 -10.62 -0.31 3.94
N GLY A 79 -11.17 0.80 3.44
CA GLY A 79 -10.49 2.10 3.44
C GLY A 79 -10.33 2.68 4.85
N HIS A 80 -9.52 3.75 4.97
CA HIS A 80 -9.11 4.38 6.24
C HIS A 80 -10.23 4.79 7.22
N ALA A 81 -11.47 4.89 6.76
CA ALA A 81 -12.62 5.21 7.61
C ALA A 81 -13.33 3.97 8.18
N GLY A 82 -12.99 2.77 7.71
CA GLY A 82 -13.61 1.51 8.14
C GLY A 82 -13.10 1.01 9.48
N TYR A 83 -13.93 0.26 10.20
CA TYR A 83 -13.57 -0.28 11.52
C TYR A 83 -12.45 -1.33 11.45
N SER A 84 -12.41 -2.19 10.42
CA SER A 84 -11.32 -3.17 10.22
C SER A 84 -10.37 -2.74 9.10
N SER A 85 -9.84 -1.50 9.14
CA SER A 85 -9.07 -0.92 8.02
C SER A 85 -7.54 -0.97 8.17
N CYS A 86 -7.01 -1.30 9.35
CA CYS A 86 -5.56 -1.37 9.52
C CYS A 86 -4.99 -2.48 8.63
N LEU A 87 -3.84 -2.31 7.99
CA LEU A 87 -3.23 -3.41 7.22
C LEU A 87 -2.39 -4.35 8.11
N ARG A 88 -1.87 -3.82 9.22
CA ARG A 88 -0.86 -4.49 10.05
C ARG A 88 -1.41 -5.24 11.26
N CYS A 89 -2.57 -4.85 11.80
CA CYS A 89 -3.11 -5.45 13.02
C CYS A 89 -4.63 -5.49 13.05
N LYS A 90 -5.20 -6.54 13.65
CA LYS A 90 -6.64 -6.81 13.70
C LYS A 90 -7.41 -5.97 14.73
N ILE A 91 -6.89 -4.79 15.10
CA ILE A 91 -7.62 -3.87 15.97
C ILE A 91 -8.84 -3.37 15.20
N GLU A 92 -10.00 -3.50 15.84
CA GLU A 92 -11.23 -2.87 15.40
C GLU A 92 -11.25 -1.40 15.84
N GLY A 93 -11.57 -0.52 14.91
CA GLY A 93 -11.75 0.89 15.16
C GLY A 93 -13.12 1.17 15.78
N GLU A 94 -13.20 2.24 16.57
CA GLU A 94 -14.44 2.73 17.15
C GLU A 94 -14.77 4.12 16.59
N ARG A 95 -16.05 4.44 16.44
CA ARG A 95 -16.50 5.75 15.96
C ARG A 95 -16.61 6.72 17.15
N ILE A 96 -15.73 7.71 17.20
CA ILE A 96 -15.75 8.77 18.22
C ILE A 96 -15.80 10.12 17.51
N ASN A 97 -16.81 10.94 17.80
CA ASN A 97 -16.98 12.28 17.22
C ASN A 97 -16.82 12.30 15.69
N ASN A 98 -17.52 11.41 14.99
CA ASN A 98 -17.42 11.25 13.53
C ASN A 98 -16.01 10.95 12.99
N THR A 99 -15.12 10.42 13.82
CA THR A 99 -13.79 9.94 13.46
C THR A 99 -13.65 8.47 13.85
N THR A 100 -13.04 7.65 13.01
CA THR A 100 -12.74 6.27 13.35
C THR A 100 -11.39 6.24 14.07
N CYS A 101 -11.38 5.72 15.29
CA CYS A 101 -10.23 5.72 16.20
C CYS A 101 -9.85 4.28 16.56
N PHE A 102 -8.57 3.94 16.51
CA PHE A 102 -8.05 2.61 16.87
C PHE A 102 -7.43 2.69 18.26
N LEU A 103 -8.23 2.49 19.30
CA LEU A 103 -7.81 2.66 20.69
C LEU A 103 -7.29 1.37 21.35
N GLY A 104 -7.48 0.21 20.71
CA GLY A 104 -7.06 -1.07 21.23
C GLY A 104 -5.55 -1.14 21.49
N THR A 105 -5.17 -1.57 22.68
CA THR A 105 -3.75 -1.74 23.09
C THR A 105 -3.28 -3.18 22.95
N ASN A 106 -4.17 -4.16 23.12
CA ASN A 106 -3.91 -5.56 22.78
C ASN A 106 -4.25 -5.80 21.32
N PHE A 107 -3.29 -6.30 20.54
CA PHE A 107 -3.50 -6.54 19.12
C PHE A 107 -2.83 -7.81 18.64
N SER A 108 -3.51 -8.48 17.70
CA SER A 108 -2.91 -9.50 16.87
C SER A 108 -2.44 -8.88 15.57
N LYS A 109 -1.22 -9.25 15.14
CA LYS A 109 -0.69 -8.81 13.85
C LYS A 109 -1.40 -9.57 12.72
N ARG A 110 -1.69 -8.87 11.61
CA ARG A 110 -2.04 -9.56 10.36
C ARG A 110 -0.75 -10.13 9.77
N THR A 111 -0.86 -11.29 9.13
CA THR A 111 0.25 -11.92 8.42
C THR A 111 -0.05 -11.95 6.92
N HIS A 112 0.99 -12.11 6.11
CA HIS A 112 0.79 -12.31 4.67
C HIS A 112 -0.10 -13.51 4.38
N LEU A 113 0.11 -14.63 5.09
CA LEU A 113 -0.67 -15.85 4.91
C LEU A 113 -2.14 -15.66 5.31
N ASP A 114 -2.40 -14.96 6.43
CA ASP A 114 -3.77 -14.61 6.85
C ASP A 114 -4.49 -13.78 5.79
N PHE A 115 -3.76 -12.86 5.15
CA PHE A 115 -4.29 -12.02 4.07
C PHE A 115 -4.62 -12.84 2.82
N LEU A 116 -3.73 -13.74 2.40
CA LEU A 116 -3.98 -14.64 1.27
C LEU A 116 -5.17 -15.58 1.51
N ASN A 117 -5.26 -16.12 2.73
CA ASN A 117 -6.35 -17.00 3.14
C ASN A 117 -7.64 -16.25 3.49
N ARG A 118 -7.60 -14.91 3.49
CA ARG A 118 -8.73 -14.03 3.84
C ARG A 118 -9.39 -14.39 5.17
N VAL A 119 -8.57 -14.69 6.17
CA VAL A 119 -9.04 -15.08 7.53
C VAL A 119 -9.88 -13.98 8.17
N ASP A 120 -9.64 -12.72 7.80
CA ASP A 120 -10.34 -11.54 8.32
C ASP A 120 -11.31 -11.00 7.28
N GLU A 121 -12.50 -11.57 7.20
CA GLU A 121 -13.52 -11.21 6.20
C GLU A 121 -13.88 -9.72 6.27
N ASP A 122 -13.92 -9.18 7.48
CA ASP A 122 -14.19 -7.77 7.71
C ASP A 122 -13.12 -6.84 7.16
N HIS A 123 -11.90 -7.31 6.93
CA HIS A 123 -10.86 -6.48 6.34
C HIS A 123 -11.02 -6.34 4.81
N HIS A 124 -11.64 -7.30 4.15
CA HIS A 124 -11.71 -7.38 2.69
C HIS A 124 -13.03 -6.82 2.14
N ILE A 125 -12.99 -6.07 1.05
CA ILE A 125 -14.21 -5.49 0.43
C ILE A 125 -14.82 -6.45 -0.60
N THR A 126 -13.97 -7.14 -1.36
CA THR A 126 -14.40 -7.98 -2.48
C THR A 126 -14.03 -9.43 -2.26
N SER A 127 -14.70 -10.32 -2.99
CA SER A 127 -14.36 -11.76 -3.02
C SER A 127 -13.02 -12.05 -3.70
N THR A 128 -12.56 -11.15 -4.58
CA THR A 128 -11.29 -11.27 -5.30
C THR A 128 -10.13 -10.71 -4.50
N ILE A 129 -9.01 -11.45 -4.47
CA ILE A 129 -7.73 -10.99 -3.93
C ILE A 129 -7.06 -10.05 -4.94
N SER A 130 -6.26 -9.11 -4.43
CA SER A 130 -5.43 -8.23 -5.27
C SER A 130 -4.38 -9.04 -6.03
N ILE A 131 -4.25 -8.82 -7.34
CA ILE A 131 -3.20 -9.48 -8.13
C ILE A 131 -1.77 -9.11 -7.70
N LEU A 132 -1.59 -8.08 -6.87
CA LEU A 132 -0.29 -7.77 -6.28
C LEU A 132 0.24 -8.90 -5.41
N THR A 133 -0.63 -9.77 -4.89
CA THR A 133 -0.22 -10.96 -4.13
C THR A 133 0.45 -12.03 -5.00
N GLU A 134 0.34 -11.93 -6.31
CA GLU A 134 1.02 -12.84 -7.24
C GLU A 134 2.47 -12.46 -7.52
N ILE A 135 2.91 -11.27 -7.09
CA ILE A 135 4.30 -10.84 -7.23
C ILE A 135 5.15 -11.70 -6.29
N PRO A 136 6.17 -12.42 -6.77
CA PRO A 136 6.97 -13.27 -5.91
C PRO A 136 7.84 -12.43 -4.97
N GLY A 137 8.06 -12.94 -3.76
CA GLY A 137 8.93 -12.31 -2.78
C GLY A 137 8.34 -11.08 -2.07
N ILE A 138 7.06 -10.77 -2.29
CA ILE A 138 6.37 -9.69 -1.58
C ILE A 138 5.60 -10.19 -0.36
N ASN A 139 5.67 -9.43 0.72
CA ASN A 139 4.79 -9.51 1.86
C ASN A 139 3.85 -8.29 1.87
N ILE A 140 2.59 -8.51 1.50
CA ILE A 140 1.56 -7.45 1.45
C ILE A 140 1.41 -6.66 2.76
N VAL A 141 1.63 -7.29 3.91
CA VAL A 141 1.45 -6.60 5.20
C VAL A 141 2.67 -5.76 5.57
N GLU A 142 3.87 -6.20 5.21
CA GLU A 142 5.13 -5.58 5.62
C GLU A 142 5.66 -4.58 4.57
N ASP A 143 5.56 -4.92 3.29
CA ASP A 143 6.16 -4.16 2.18
C ASP A 143 5.28 -2.98 1.73
N PHE A 144 4.06 -2.90 2.25
CA PHE A 144 3.22 -1.72 2.11
C PHE A 144 3.54 -0.70 3.19
N THR A 145 4.25 0.36 2.79
CA THR A 145 4.70 1.40 3.70
C THR A 145 3.56 2.31 4.12
N LEU A 146 3.70 2.89 5.31
CA LEU A 146 2.80 3.94 5.80
C LEU A 146 3.29 5.28 5.26
N ASP A 147 2.43 5.98 4.54
CA ASP A 147 2.78 7.26 3.94
C ASP A 147 2.89 8.35 5.01
N TYR A 148 4.13 8.72 5.35
CA TYR A 148 4.45 9.75 6.34
C TYR A 148 3.82 11.11 6.02
N MET A 149 3.78 11.50 4.74
CA MET A 149 3.26 12.81 4.35
C MET A 149 1.77 12.90 4.66
N HIS A 150 0.99 11.91 4.25
CA HIS A 150 -0.46 11.92 4.48
C HIS A 150 -0.83 11.62 5.93
N LEU A 151 -0.13 10.69 6.59
CA LEU A 151 -0.47 10.28 7.95
C LEU A 151 0.03 11.29 9.00
N VAL A 152 1.29 11.70 8.94
CA VAL A 152 1.90 12.52 9.98
C VAL A 152 1.78 14.00 9.64
N CYS A 153 2.29 14.44 8.49
CA CYS A 153 2.31 15.87 8.15
C CYS A 153 0.90 16.42 7.94
N LEU A 154 0.09 15.77 7.09
CA LEU A 154 -1.26 16.23 6.79
C LEU A 154 -2.30 15.77 7.82
N GLY A 155 -2.16 14.56 8.36
CA GLY A 155 -3.10 14.01 9.34
C GLY A 155 -2.94 14.59 10.73
N VAL A 156 -1.76 14.40 11.33
CA VAL A 156 -1.49 14.77 12.73
C VAL A 156 -1.07 16.24 12.86
N MET A 157 -0.01 16.65 12.16
CA MET A 157 0.59 17.97 12.36
C MET A 157 -0.37 19.10 12.00
N LYS A 158 -1.13 18.95 10.91
CA LYS A 158 -2.19 19.91 10.55
C LYS A 158 -3.20 20.10 11.69
N LYS A 159 -3.66 19.01 12.31
CA LYS A 159 -4.64 19.06 13.40
C LYS A 159 -4.05 19.72 14.65
N MET A 160 -2.80 19.37 15.00
CA MET A 160 -2.09 19.98 16.13
C MET A 160 -1.93 21.50 15.95
N LEU A 161 -1.51 21.95 14.76
CA LEU A 161 -1.37 23.37 14.47
C LEU A 161 -2.70 24.13 14.58
N LEU A 162 -3.78 23.55 14.05
CA LEU A 162 -5.12 24.16 14.14
C LEU A 162 -5.65 24.23 15.57
N LEU A 163 -5.33 23.25 16.42
CA LEU A 163 -5.64 23.28 17.85
C LEU A 163 -4.82 24.37 18.57
N TRP A 164 -3.51 24.45 18.32
CA TRP A 164 -2.64 25.45 18.94
C TRP A 164 -2.99 26.90 18.54
N LEU A 165 -3.45 27.10 17.31
CA LEU A 165 -3.95 28.40 16.85
C LEU A 165 -5.37 28.72 17.34
N GLY A 166 -6.03 27.81 18.07
CA GLY A 166 -7.40 28.00 18.57
C GLY A 166 -8.47 28.01 17.47
N VAL A 167 -8.15 27.50 16.28
CA VAL A 167 -9.07 27.43 15.13
C VAL A 167 -10.00 26.22 15.27
N LEU A 168 -9.49 25.11 15.80
CA LEU A 168 -10.28 23.97 16.25
C LEU A 168 -10.63 24.15 17.73
N LYS A 169 -11.93 24.21 18.05
CA LYS A 169 -12.45 24.10 19.41
C LYS A 169 -12.70 22.65 19.78
#